data_AF-W1XDC8-F1
#
_entry.id   AF-W1XDC8-F1
#
_cell.length_a   1.000
_cell.length_b   1.000
_cell.length_c   1.000
_cell.angle_alpha   90.00
_cell.angle_beta   90.00
_cell.angle_gamma   90.00
#
_symmetry.space_group_name_H-M   'P 1'
#
loop_
_entity.id
_entity.type
_entity.pdbx_description
1 polymer ?
#
loop_
_entity_poly.entity_id
_entity_poly.type
_entity_poly.pdbx_seq_one_letter_code
_entity_poly.pdbx_strand_id
1 'polypeptide(L)' 'QNMKRDSSYYLRVAMDDDYDKVVMIEISSYIYKDVIAENDNVTFYGLAKGLTSYESTLGKEITLPLMIAQHYTVNNYGN' A
#
# COMPACT_ATOMS: atom_id res chain seq x y z
N GLN A 1 16.85 22.89 -11.16
CA GLN A 1 15.84 22.64 -10.11
C GLN A 1 15.95 21.17 -9.70
N ASN A 2 16.34 20.88 -8.46
CA ASN A 2 16.40 19.51 -7.95
C ASN A 2 15.08 19.19 -7.26
N MET A 3 14.13 18.62 -7.99
CA MET A 3 12.89 18.11 -7.43
C MET A 3 13.09 16.62 -7.16
N LYS A 4 13.71 16.31 -6.02
CA LYS A 4 13.72 14.94 -5.49
C LYS A 4 12.31 14.66 -4.96
N ARG A 5 11.41 14.26 -5.85
CA ARG A 5 10.08 13.77 -5.45
C ARG A 5 10.35 12.42 -4.81
N ASP A 6 10.22 12.34 -3.49
CA ASP A 6 10.38 11.09 -2.76
C ASP A 6 9.54 10.02 -3.44
N SER A 7 10.18 8.99 -3.99
CA SER A 7 9.46 7.90 -4.63
C SER A 7 8.70 7.15 -3.54
N SER A 8 7.38 7.19 -3.57
CA SER A 8 6.52 6.32 -2.75
C SER A 8 6.07 5.14 -3.60
N TYR A 9 5.94 3.97 -2.97
CA TYR A 9 5.26 2.81 -3.53
C TYR A 9 3.81 2.79 -3.04
N TYR A 10 2.93 2.24 -3.87
CA TYR A 10 1.52 2.07 -3.56
C TYR A 10 1.20 0.58 -3.58
N LEU A 11 0.69 0.07 -2.47
CA LEU A 11 0.31 -1.34 -2.31
C LEU A 11 -1.19 -1.42 -2.03
N ARG A 12 -1.89 -2.32 -2.71
CA ARG A 12 -3.26 -2.69 -2.36
C ARG A 12 -3.19 -3.91 -1.45
N VAL A 13 -3.64 -3.76 -0.21
CA VAL A 13 -3.53 -4.79 0.82
C VAL A 13 -4.92 -5.22 1.24
N ALA A 14 -5.20 -6.52 1.14
CA ALA A 14 -6.42 -7.12 1.68
C ALA A 14 -6.29 -7.24 3.21
N MET A 15 -7.35 -6.90 3.93
CA MET A 15 -7.39 -7.02 5.39
C MET A 15 -8.01 -8.36 5.77
N ASP A 16 -7.39 -9.07 6.71
CA ASP A 16 -7.90 -10.34 7.26
C ASP A 16 -8.23 -11.39 6.17
N ASP A 17 -7.39 -11.47 5.12
CA ASP A 17 -7.56 -12.33 3.95
C ASP A 17 -8.89 -12.12 3.17
N ASP A 18 -9.55 -10.99 3.40
CA ASP A 18 -10.80 -10.60 2.74
C ASP A 18 -10.50 -9.64 1.57
N TYR A 19 -10.56 -10.15 0.35
CA TYR A 19 -10.31 -9.40 -0.89
C TYR A 19 -11.38 -8.34 -1.19
N ASP A 20 -12.52 -8.34 -0.49
CA ASP A 20 -13.50 -7.25 -0.55
C ASP A 20 -13.12 -6.09 0.39
N LYS A 21 -12.22 -6.33 1.35
CA LYS A 21 -11.70 -5.32 2.28
C LYS A 21 -10.27 -4.92 1.93
N VAL A 22 -10.14 -4.00 0.97
CA VAL A 22 -8.83 -3.53 0.48
C VAL A 22 -8.54 -2.11 0.94
N VAL A 23 -7.31 -1.89 1.41
CA VAL A 23 -6.76 -0.55 1.71
C VAL A 23 -5.59 -0.26 0.77
N MET A 24 -5.51 0.99 0.29
CA MET A 24 -4.34 1.51 -0.41
C MET A 24 -3.32 1.99 0.62
N ILE A 25 -2.10 1.43 0.57
CA ILE A 25 -0.98 1.83 1.41
C ILE A 25 0.01 2.62 0.58
N GLU A 26 0.28 3.86 0.96
CA GLU A 26 1.42 4.63 0.47
C GLU A 26 2.62 4.38 1.40
N ILE A 27 3.75 3.95 0.85
CA ILE A 27 4.99 3.75 1.59
C ILE A 27 6.17 4.46 0.92
N SER A 28 6.87 5.31 1.66
CA SER A 28 8.06 6.00 1.14
C SER A 28 9.18 5.00 0.84
N SER A 29 9.89 5.20 -0.27
CA SER A 29 11.08 4.40 -0.63
C SER A 29 12.21 4.40 0.40
N TYR A 30 12.25 5.38 1.31
CA TYR A 30 13.20 5.33 2.43
C TYR A 30 12.84 4.27 3.48
N ILE A 31 11.55 3.97 3.62
CA ILE A 31 11.00 3.00 4.55
C ILE A 31 10.96 1.61 3.89
N TYR A 32 10.58 1.53 2.61
CA TYR A 32 10.48 0.28 1.86
C TYR A 32 11.86 -0.35 1.61
N LYS A 33 12.23 -1.37 2.40
CA LYS A 33 13.52 -2.07 2.33
C LYS A 33 13.41 -3.48 1.73
N ASP A 34 12.26 -4.11 1.89
CA ASP A 34 11.99 -5.48 1.46
C ASP A 34 11.16 -5.48 0.17
N VAL A 35 11.26 -6.55 -0.61
CA VAL A 35 10.34 -6.80 -1.72
C VAL A 35 9.11 -7.51 -1.14
N ILE A 36 8.01 -6.77 -0.98
CA ILE A 36 6.70 -7.32 -0.63
C ILE A 36 6.03 -7.80 -1.92
N ALA A 37 5.69 -9.08 -1.97
CA ALA A 37 5.05 -9.74 -3.10
C ALA A 37 3.60 -10.14 -2.78
N GLU A 38 2.92 -10.71 -3.78
CA GLU A 38 1.61 -11.31 -3.58
C GLU A 38 1.69 -12.45 -2.55
N ASN A 39 0.63 -12.63 -1.76
CA ASN A 39 0.52 -13.62 -0.68
C ASN A 39 1.46 -13.43 0.53
N ASP A 40 2.24 -12.36 0.58
CA ASP A 40 2.98 -12.00 1.80
C ASP A 40 2.01 -11.51 2.88
N ASN A 41 2.23 -11.98 4.11
CA ASN A 41 1.50 -11.49 5.27
C ASN A 41 2.30 -10.37 5.93
N VAL A 42 1.75 -9.15 5.92
CA VAL A 42 2.45 -7.94 6.38
C VAL A 42 1.58 -7.11 7.30
N THR A 43 2.17 -6.63 8.40
CA THR A 43 1.54 -5.65 9.30
C THR A 43 2.03 -4.25 8.96
N PHE A 44 1.12 -3.32 8.68
CA PHE A 44 1.43 -1.91 8.42
C PHE A 44 0.99 -1.01 9.58
N TYR A 45 1.84 -0.03 9.92
CA TYR A 45 1.56 0.99 10.93
C TYR A 45 1.64 2.36 10.29
N GLY A 46 0.62 3.18 10.50
CA GLY A 46 0.54 4.45 9.79
C GLY A 46 -0.67 5.30 10.15
N LEU A 47 -0.86 6.34 9.36
CA LEU A 47 -1.96 7.28 9.52
C LEU A 47 -2.98 7.08 8.41
N ALA A 48 -4.25 6.92 8.79
CA ALA A 48 -5.36 6.97 7.84
C ALA A 48 -5.48 8.37 7.23
N LYS A 49 -5.66 8.44 5.90
CA LYS A 49 -5.80 9.70 5.14
C LYS A 49 -7.17 9.87 4.50
N GLY A 50 -8.10 8.96 4.75
CA GLY A 50 -9.45 8.99 4.19
C GLY A 50 -9.56 8.10 2.96
N LEU A 51 -10.19 8.60 1.91
CA LEU A 51 -10.40 7.88 0.65
C LEU A 51 -9.48 8.41 -0.45
N THR A 52 -9.08 7.54 -1.36
CA THR A 52 -8.37 7.86 -2.59
C THR A 52 -9.03 7.15 -3.77
N SER A 53 -9.03 7.79 -4.93
CA SER A 53 -9.53 7.21 -6.18
C SER A 53 -8.41 7.03 -7.19
N TYR A 54 -8.45 5.97 -7.97
CA TYR A 54 -7.59 5.80 -9.14
C TYR A 54 -8.35 5.15 -10.29
N GLU A 55 -7.91 5.39 -11.52
CA GLU A 55 -8.46 4.75 -12.70
C GLU A 55 -7.82 3.36 -12.88
N SER A 56 -8.65 2.33 -12.89
CA SER A 56 -8.22 0.96 -13.18
C SER A 56 -7.80 0.79 -14.64
N THR A 57 -7.10 -0.31 -14.94
CA THR A 57 -6.72 -0.67 -16.31
C THR A 57 -7.92 -0.89 -17.24
N LEU A 58 -9.13 -1.09 -16.69
CA LEU A 58 -10.39 -1.20 -17.43
C LEU A 58 -11.13 0.14 -17.57
N GLY A 59 -10.50 1.27 -17.23
CA GLY A 59 -11.07 2.62 -17.33
C GLY A 59 -12.13 2.94 -16.28
N LYS A 60 -12.32 2.07 -15.28
CA LYS A 60 -13.24 2.32 -14.16
C LYS A 60 -12.50 2.99 -13.01
N GLU A 61 -13.10 4.03 -12.42
CA GLU A 61 -12.62 4.62 -11.18
C GLU A 61 -12.87 3.66 -10.01
N ILE A 62 -11.84 3.46 -9.19
CA ILE A 62 -11.89 2.66 -7.96
C ILE A 62 -11.53 3.57 -6.79
N THR A 63 -12.43 3.66 -5.82
CA THR A 63 -12.22 4.41 -4.56
C THR A 63 -11.93 3.45 -3.42
N LEU A 64 -10.81 3.65 -2.71
CA LEU A 64 -10.37 2.86 -1.57
C LEU A 64 -9.98 3.74 -0.38
N PRO A 65 -10.02 3.23 0.85
CA PRO A 65 -9.32 3.84 1.97
C PRO A 65 -7.81 3.98 1.69
N LEU A 66 -7.21 5.07 2.15
CA LEU A 66 -5.78 5.36 2.05
C LEU A 66 -5.14 5.42 3.44
N MET A 67 -3.99 4.76 3.59
CA MET A 67 -3.09 4.89 4.72
C MET A 67 -1.69 5.29 4.23
N ILE A 68 -1.03 6.19 4.96
CA ILE A 68 0.40 6.44 4.80
C ILE A 68 1.16 5.61 5.83
N ALA A 69 1.98 4.65 5.37
CA ALA A 69 2.80 3.80 6.21
C ALA A 69 4.01 4.58 6.77
N GLN A 70 4.21 4.45 8.08
CA GLN A 70 5.39 4.94 8.79
C GLN A 70 6.33 3.78 9.17
N HIS A 71 5.78 2.57 9.31
CA HIS A 71 6.52 1.35 9.57
C HIS A 71 5.75 0.14 9.02
N TYR A 72 6.45 -0.94 8.70
CA TYR A 72 5.84 -2.22 8.37
C TYR A 72 6.69 -3.37 8.91
N THR A 73 6.05 -4.53 9.07
CA THR A 73 6.71 -5.77 9.45
C THR A 73 6.19 -6.88 8.54
N VAL A 74 7.09 -7.56 7.82
CA VAL A 74 6.73 -8.79 7.09
C VAL A 74 6.65 -9.91 8.11
N ASN A 75 5.45 -10.45 8.29
CA ASN A 75 5.20 -11.52 9.26
C ASN A 75 5.63 -12.88 8.68
N ASN A 76 5.32 -13.13 7.41
CA ASN A 76 5.76 -14.29 6.63
C ASN A 76 5.70 -13.96 5.13
N TYR A 77 6.60 -14.56 4.35
CA TYR A 77 6.55 -14.52 2.89
C TYR A 77 5.58 -15.59 2.36
N GLY A 78 4.92 -15.30 1.23
CA GLY A 78 4.08 -16.25 0.52
C GLY A 78 4.89 -17.49 0.10
N ASN A 79 4.27 -18.68 0.21
CA ASN A 79 4.82 -19.94 -0.30
C ASN A 79 4.58 -20.11 -1.81
#